data_AF-A0A3D3B109-F1
#
_entry.id   AF-A0A3D3B109-F1
#
_cell.length_a   1.000
_cell.length_b   1.000
_cell.length_c   1.000
_cell.angle_alpha   90.00
_cell.angle_beta   90.00
_cell.angle_gamma   90.00
#
_symmetry.space_group_name_H-M   'P 1'
#
loop_
_entity.id
_entity.type
_entity.pdbx_description
1 polymer ?
#
loop_
_entity_poly.entity_id
_entity_poly.type
_entity_poly.pdbx_seq_one_letter_code
_entity_poly.pdbx_strand_id
1 'polypeptide(L)'
;MCIRDRQALLQRSKRGDKRKIDATVSAVISAINSSPLERSDCICHGNLGNLLLVRELMDDELRAGISSGLERKVVRRISRHGVVCGNFGLETAGLMEGLAGMGLALLKLAEPARIPNVLILEPASAG
;
A
#
# COMPACT_ATOMS: atom_id res chain seq x y z
N MET A 1 24.66 -25.66 -28.54
CA MET A 1 24.03 -24.44 -27.98
C MET A 1 25.05 -23.77 -27.09
N CYS A 2 25.53 -22.58 -27.44
CA CYS A 2 26.61 -21.91 -26.71
C CYS A 2 26.06 -21.34 -25.39
N ILE A 3 26.89 -21.28 -24.34
CA ILE A 3 26.52 -20.75 -23.01
C ILE A 3 25.88 -19.34 -23.10
N ARG A 4 26.31 -18.55 -24.10
CA ARG A 4 25.80 -17.19 -24.37
C ARG A 4 24.34 -17.18 -24.85
N ASP A 5 23.92 -18.18 -25.63
CA ASP A 5 22.54 -18.26 -26.14
C ASP A 5 21.55 -18.58 -25.00
N ARG A 6 21.97 -19.43 -24.06
CA ARG A 6 21.18 -19.78 -22.87
C ARG A 6 21.00 -18.58 -21.94
N GLN A 7 22.05 -17.78 -21.74
CA GLN A 7 21.96 -16.56 -20.92
C GLN A 7 21.01 -15.52 -21.55
N ALA A 8 21.07 -15.32 -22.87
CA ALA A 8 20.18 -14.40 -23.56
C ALA A 8 18.69 -14.79 -23.44
N LEU A 9 18.38 -16.10 -23.51
CA LEU A 9 17.03 -16.61 -23.32
C LEU A 9 16.51 -16.40 -21.90
N LEU A 10 17.34 -16.67 -20.88
CA LEU A 10 16.99 -16.43 -19.47
C LEU A 10 16.73 -14.94 -19.18
N GLN A 11 17.54 -14.04 -19.77
CA GLN A 11 17.35 -12.60 -19.61
C GLN A 11 16.06 -12.12 -20.29
N ARG A 12 15.73 -12.65 -21.49
CA ARG A 12 14.46 -12.36 -22.17
C ARG A 12 13.26 -12.87 -21.38
N SER A 13 13.35 -14.06 -20.78
CA SER A 13 12.31 -14.62 -19.90
C SER A 13 12.11 -13.73 -18.68
N LYS A 14 13.18 -13.40 -17.94
CA LYS A 14 13.13 -12.50 -16.78
C LYS A 14 12.52 -11.14 -17.11
N ARG A 15 12.90 -10.56 -18.27
CA ARG A 15 12.31 -9.30 -18.75
C ARG A 15 10.84 -9.45 -19.13
N GLY A 16 10.44 -10.61 -19.64
CA GLY A 16 9.04 -10.95 -19.89
C GLY A 16 8.22 -11.03 -18.61
N ASP A 17 8.74 -11.68 -17.58
CA ASP A 17 8.09 -11.83 -16.28
C ASP A 17 7.95 -10.49 -15.56
N LYS A 18 9.01 -9.66 -15.57
CA LYS A 18 8.98 -8.31 -15.00
C LYS A 18 7.87 -7.45 -15.64
N ARG A 19 7.74 -7.45 -16.97
CA ARG A 19 6.67 -6.69 -17.66
C ARG A 19 5.27 -7.15 -17.23
N LYS A 20 5.07 -8.45 -17.03
CA LYS A 20 3.77 -8.97 -16.56
C LYS A 20 3.48 -8.49 -15.13
N ILE A 21 4.47 -8.53 -14.25
CA ILE A 21 4.35 -8.02 -12.88
C ILE A 21 3.99 -6.53 -12.89
N ASP A 22 4.69 -5.73 -13.67
CA ASP A 22 4.46 -4.28 -13.74
C ASP A 22 3.05 -3.94 -14.27
N ALA A 23 2.56 -4.72 -15.25
CA ALA A 23 1.19 -4.60 -15.75
C ALA A 23 0.15 -4.99 -14.68
N THR A 24 0.40 -6.06 -13.91
CA THR A 24 -0.47 -6.47 -12.80
C THR A 24 -0.51 -5.40 -11.71
N VAL A 25 0.65 -4.86 -11.31
CA VAL A 25 0.74 -3.78 -10.31
C VAL A 25 -0.06 -2.56 -10.76
N SER A 26 0.11 -2.14 -12.01
CA SER A 26 -0.65 -1.00 -12.59
C SER A 26 -2.16 -1.26 -12.56
N ALA A 27 -2.60 -2.47 -12.90
CA ALA A 27 -4.02 -2.85 -12.86
C ALA A 27 -4.58 -2.84 -11.43
N VAL A 28 -3.83 -3.35 -10.45
CA VAL A 28 -4.22 -3.36 -9.04
C VAL A 28 -4.35 -1.93 -8.50
N ILE A 29 -3.36 -1.06 -8.76
CA ILE A 29 -3.41 0.35 -8.36
C ILE A 29 -4.63 1.05 -8.97
N SER A 30 -4.90 0.81 -10.26
CA SER A 30 -6.07 1.38 -10.96
C SER A 30 -7.39 0.91 -10.35
N ALA A 31 -7.50 -0.40 -10.06
CA ALA A 31 -8.67 -0.98 -9.43
C ALA A 31 -8.91 -0.38 -8.04
N ILE A 32 -7.89 -0.35 -7.18
CA ILE A 32 -7.98 0.21 -5.82
C ILE A 32 -8.40 1.70 -5.85
N ASN A 33 -7.84 2.50 -6.76
CA ASN A 33 -8.19 3.92 -6.86
C ASN A 33 -9.64 4.17 -7.33
N SER A 34 -10.17 3.25 -8.14
CA SER A 34 -11.51 3.32 -8.72
C SER A 34 -12.59 2.75 -7.81
N SER A 35 -12.21 1.89 -6.87
CA SER A 35 -13.14 1.29 -5.90
C SER A 35 -13.73 2.33 -4.92
N PRO A 36 -14.94 2.06 -4.39
CA PRO A 36 -15.46 2.74 -3.21
C PRO A 36 -14.55 2.55 -2.00
N LEU A 37 -14.69 3.41 -0.98
CA LEU A 37 -14.02 3.20 0.30
C LEU A 37 -14.62 1.99 1.02
N GLU A 38 -13.76 1.23 1.69
CA GLU A 38 -14.15 0.15 2.59
C GLU A 38 -14.93 0.69 3.79
N ARG A 39 -15.67 -0.19 4.46
CA ARG A 39 -16.43 0.15 5.68
C ARG A 39 -15.55 0.30 6.92
N SER A 40 -14.31 -0.15 6.86
CA SER A 40 -13.33 -0.12 7.96
C SER A 40 -12.06 0.62 7.54
N ASP A 41 -11.39 1.25 8.50
CA ASP A 41 -10.06 1.85 8.32
C ASP A 41 -8.92 0.95 8.72
N CYS A 42 -9.18 -0.30 9.07
CA CYS A 42 -8.12 -1.21 9.50
C CYS A 42 -7.06 -1.44 8.42
N ILE A 43 -5.89 -1.92 8.86
CA ILE A 43 -4.76 -2.18 7.96
C ILE A 43 -4.82 -3.58 7.31
N CYS A 44 -5.63 -4.50 7.87
CA CYS A 44 -5.77 -5.86 7.35
C CYS A 44 -6.57 -5.94 6.03
N HIS A 45 -7.72 -5.28 5.97
CA HIS A 45 -8.65 -5.33 4.84
C HIS A 45 -9.43 -4.02 4.68
N GLY A 46 -8.91 -2.92 5.23
CA GLY A 46 -9.56 -1.62 5.24
C GLY A 46 -8.83 -0.58 4.39
N ASN A 47 -9.33 0.65 4.47
CA ASN A 47 -8.88 1.75 3.65
C ASN A 47 -7.40 2.12 3.87
N LEU A 48 -6.92 2.09 5.11
CA LEU A 48 -5.52 2.41 5.41
C LEU A 48 -4.57 1.31 4.90
N GLY A 49 -4.98 0.03 4.95
CA GLY A 49 -4.20 -1.05 4.36
C GLY A 49 -4.03 -0.92 2.86
N ASN A 50 -5.13 -0.67 2.14
CA ASN A 50 -5.11 -0.41 0.69
C ASN A 50 -4.24 0.81 0.34
N LEU A 51 -4.32 1.87 1.14
CA LEU A 51 -3.54 3.08 0.91
C LEU A 51 -2.04 2.85 1.10
N LEU A 52 -1.63 2.14 2.16
CA LEU A 52 -0.23 1.79 2.38
C LEU A 52 0.30 0.89 1.27
N LEU A 53 -0.49 -0.09 0.79
CA LEU A 53 -0.11 -0.92 -0.34
C LEU A 53 0.09 -0.11 -1.63
N VAL A 54 -0.82 0.80 -1.96
CA VAL A 54 -0.68 1.67 -3.13
C VAL A 54 0.58 2.54 -3.03
N ARG A 55 0.86 3.12 -1.86
CA ARG A 55 2.09 3.92 -1.65
C ARG A 55 3.37 3.13 -1.89
N GLU A 56 3.39 1.87 -1.45
CA GLU A 56 4.54 0.98 -1.60
C GLU A 56 4.79 0.61 -3.07
N LEU A 57 3.71 0.38 -3.81
CA LEU A 57 3.77 -0.03 -5.22
C LEU A 57 3.99 1.14 -6.19
N MET A 58 3.83 2.38 -5.73
CA MET A 58 4.14 3.58 -6.52
C MET A 58 5.65 3.81 -6.55
N ASP A 59 6.22 3.85 -7.76
CA ASP A 59 7.59 4.33 -7.99
C ASP A 59 7.73 5.83 -7.66
N ASP A 60 8.96 6.32 -7.57
CA ASP A 60 9.24 7.71 -7.17
C ASP A 60 8.65 8.75 -8.15
N GLU A 61 8.49 8.41 -9.43
CA GLU A 61 7.84 9.27 -10.44
C GLU A 61 6.32 9.32 -10.25
N LEU A 62 5.66 8.20 -9.95
CA LEU A 62 4.24 8.13 -9.58
C LEU A 62 3.98 8.81 -8.23
N ARG A 63 4.93 8.72 -7.29
CA ARG A 63 4.86 9.27 -5.94
C ARG A 63 4.99 10.80 -5.92
N ALA A 64 5.77 11.38 -6.85
CA ALA A 64 5.99 12.83 -6.94
C ALA A 64 4.80 13.61 -7.52
N GLY A 65 3.90 12.96 -8.26
CA GLY A 65 2.85 13.66 -9.03
C GLY A 65 1.51 13.81 -8.33
N ILE A 66 1.03 12.79 -7.60
CA ILE A 66 -0.38 12.72 -7.18
C ILE A 66 -0.49 11.96 -5.86
N SER A 67 -0.90 12.65 -4.78
CA SER A 67 -1.62 12.00 -3.67
C SER A 67 -2.71 11.14 -4.30
N SER A 68 -2.64 9.82 -4.20
CA SER A 68 -3.49 8.93 -4.99
C SER A 68 -4.97 9.33 -4.82
N GLY A 69 -5.81 9.08 -5.82
CA GLY A 69 -7.24 9.35 -5.68
C GLY A 69 -7.82 8.73 -4.41
N LEU A 70 -7.30 7.55 -4.03
CA LEU A 70 -7.57 6.91 -2.75
C LEU A 70 -7.12 7.75 -1.55
N GLU A 71 -5.88 8.21 -1.51
CA GLU A 71 -5.32 8.97 -0.39
C GLU A 71 -6.18 10.20 -0.05
N ARG A 72 -6.52 11.00 -1.07
CA ARG A 72 -7.41 12.17 -0.88
C ARG A 72 -8.77 11.76 -0.31
N LYS A 73 -9.37 10.67 -0.79
CA LYS A 73 -10.67 10.17 -0.30
C LYS A 73 -10.56 9.73 1.16
N VAL A 74 -9.54 8.93 1.50
CA VAL A 74 -9.34 8.37 2.85
C VAL A 74 -9.03 9.47 3.85
N VAL A 75 -8.04 10.32 3.59
CA VAL A 75 -7.65 11.41 4.50
C VAL A 75 -8.83 12.35 4.71
N ARG A 76 -9.51 12.79 3.65
CA ARG A 76 -10.69 13.67 3.77
C ARG A 76 -11.80 13.03 4.61
N ARG A 77 -12.03 11.73 4.48
CA ARG A 77 -13.08 11.01 5.23
C ARG A 77 -12.71 10.89 6.71
N ILE A 78 -11.48 10.48 7.01
CA ILE A 78 -10.97 10.37 8.38
C ILE A 78 -10.95 11.73 9.07
N SER A 79 -10.47 12.78 8.40
CA SER A 79 -10.45 14.14 8.98
C SER A 79 -11.83 14.69 9.32
N ARG A 80 -12.90 14.21 8.66
CA ARG A 80 -14.28 14.66 8.90
C ARG A 80 -15.05 13.80 9.90
N HIS A 81 -14.78 12.50 9.94
CA HIS A 81 -15.62 11.54 10.63
C HIS A 81 -14.86 10.70 11.66
N GLY A 82 -13.55 10.90 11.80
CA GLY A 82 -12.69 10.00 12.57
C GLY A 82 -12.41 8.69 11.82
N VAL A 83 -11.64 7.83 12.48
CA VAL A 83 -11.38 6.47 12.00
C VAL A 83 -12.57 5.56 12.32
N VAL A 84 -12.86 4.62 11.42
CA VAL A 84 -13.86 3.57 11.64
C VAL A 84 -13.15 2.28 12.01
N CYS A 85 -13.22 1.92 13.29
CA CYS A 85 -12.61 0.72 13.85
C CYS A 85 -13.61 -0.42 14.06
N GLY A 86 -13.16 -1.65 13.78
CA GLY A 86 -13.91 -2.88 14.00
C GLY A 86 -15.11 -3.07 13.05
N ASN A 87 -15.63 -4.30 13.00
CA ASN A 87 -16.96 -4.55 12.45
C ASN A 87 -17.99 -4.12 13.50
N PHE A 88 -18.98 -3.31 13.09
CA PHE A 88 -20.07 -2.82 13.94
C PHE A 88 -19.70 -1.81 15.03
N GLY A 89 -18.58 -1.09 14.89
CA GLY A 89 -18.26 0.07 15.74
C GLY A 89 -17.70 -0.25 17.13
N LEU A 90 -17.35 -1.51 17.39
CA LEU A 90 -16.58 -1.89 18.58
C LEU A 90 -15.09 -1.65 18.31
N GLU A 91 -14.54 -0.67 19.01
CA GLU A 91 -13.12 -0.38 18.92
C GLU A 91 -12.29 -1.53 19.52
N THR A 92 -11.22 -1.90 18.83
CA THR A 92 -10.24 -2.87 19.34
C THR A 92 -8.88 -2.20 19.38
N ALA A 93 -8.04 -2.59 20.34
CA ALA A 93 -6.69 -2.02 20.48
C ALA A 93 -5.64 -2.71 19.59
N GLY A 94 -6.02 -3.71 18.80
CA GLY A 94 -5.09 -4.56 18.04
C GLY A 94 -4.41 -3.86 16.87
N LEU A 95 -3.36 -4.50 16.33
CA LEU A 95 -2.61 -4.00 15.18
C LEU A 95 -3.42 -4.14 13.88
N MET A 96 -3.87 -5.34 13.53
CA MET A 96 -4.44 -5.59 12.20
C MET A 96 -5.82 -4.95 11.97
N GLU A 97 -6.68 -5.00 12.99
CA GLU A 97 -8.08 -4.57 12.90
C GLU A 97 -8.43 -3.37 13.80
N GLY A 98 -7.47 -2.95 14.64
CA GLY A 98 -7.70 -2.02 15.73
C GLY A 98 -7.03 -0.66 15.58
N LEU A 99 -7.30 0.18 16.58
CA LEU A 99 -6.83 1.56 16.66
C LEU A 99 -5.31 1.67 16.63
N ALA A 100 -4.58 0.69 17.19
CA ALA A 100 -3.11 0.74 17.18
C ALA A 100 -2.55 0.70 15.76
N GLY A 101 -3.07 -0.17 14.88
CA GLY A 101 -2.65 -0.19 13.49
C GLY A 101 -3.13 1.00 12.68
N MET A 102 -4.33 1.51 12.95
CA MET A 102 -4.82 2.73 12.30
C MET A 102 -3.96 3.93 12.67
N GLY A 103 -3.63 4.08 13.95
CA GLY A 103 -2.70 5.10 14.43
C GLY A 103 -1.32 4.98 13.80
N LEU A 104 -0.78 3.76 13.72
CA LEU A 104 0.51 3.51 13.08
C LEU A 104 0.49 3.83 11.58
N ALA A 105 -0.58 3.47 10.87
CA ALA A 105 -0.75 3.80 9.47
C ALA A 105 -0.86 5.31 9.25
N LEU A 106 -1.61 6.03 10.07
CA LEU A 106 -1.69 7.49 10.02
C LEU A 106 -0.32 8.14 10.27
N LEU A 107 0.45 7.64 11.24
CA LEU A 107 1.82 8.07 11.48
C LEU A 107 2.73 7.78 10.27
N LYS A 108 2.62 6.60 9.63
CA LYS A 108 3.35 6.30 8.37
C LYS A 108 2.98 7.25 7.24
N LEU A 109 1.72 7.65 7.13
CA LEU A 109 1.29 8.61 6.11
C LEU A 109 1.83 10.02 6.38
N ALA A 110 1.94 10.42 7.64
CA ALA A 110 2.47 11.72 8.04
C ALA A 110 4.01 11.79 7.96
N GLU A 111 4.68 10.71 8.35
CA GLU A 111 6.14 10.64 8.55
C GLU A 111 6.72 9.37 7.86
N PRO A 112 6.61 9.26 6.53
CA PRO A 112 6.90 8.01 5.80
C PRO A 112 8.35 7.53 5.89
N ALA A 113 9.29 8.45 6.14
CA ALA A 113 10.70 8.13 6.31
C ALA A 113 11.06 7.65 7.72
N ARG A 114 10.24 7.97 8.74
CA ARG A 114 10.52 7.66 10.15
C ARG A 114 9.77 6.43 10.64
N ILE A 115 8.56 6.24 10.16
CA ILE A 115 7.68 5.17 10.61
C ILE A 115 7.80 4.01 9.62
N PRO A 116 8.02 2.76 10.05
CA PRO A 116 8.10 1.62 9.14
C PRO A 116 6.72 1.17 8.67
N ASN A 117 6.66 0.66 7.44
CA ASN A 117 5.49 -0.02 6.90
C ASN A 117 5.43 -1.46 7.42
N VAL A 118 4.65 -1.67 8.48
CA VAL A 118 4.50 -2.99 9.12
C VAL A 118 3.85 -4.05 8.24
N LEU A 119 3.09 -3.66 7.19
CA LEU A 119 2.45 -4.63 6.31
C LEU A 119 3.45 -5.41 5.44
N ILE A 120 4.60 -4.81 5.18
CA ILE A 120 5.71 -5.44 4.44
C ILE A 120 6.87 -5.83 5.35
N LEU A 121 6.68 -5.71 6.67
CA LEU A 121 7.71 -5.93 7.67
C LEU A 121 8.97 -5.09 7.41
N GLU A 122 8.78 -3.83 7.02
CA GLU A 122 9.88 -2.88 6.82
C GLU A 122 10.69 -2.78 8.12
N PRO A 123 12.03 -2.93 8.07
CA PRO A 123 12.85 -2.82 9.25
C PRO A 123 12.76 -1.40 9.83
N ALA A 124 12.76 -1.29 11.15
CA ALA A 124 12.91 0.01 11.79
C ALA A 124 14.30 0.56 11.46
N SER A 125 14.39 1.82 11.03
CA SER A 125 15.66 2.52 10.93
C SER A 125 16.25 2.60 12.35
N ALA A 126 17.47 2.08 12.54
CA ALA A 126 18.18 2.30 13.80
C ALA A 126 18.36 3.81 13.98
N GLY A 127 17.79 4.35 15.06
CA GLY A 127 17.91 5.76 15.44
C GLY A 127 19.32 6.12 15.89
#